data_AF-A0A1K0GEY4-F1
#
_entry.id   AF-A0A1K0GEY4-F1
#
_cell.length_a   1.000
_cell.length_b   1.000
_cell.length_c   1.000
_cell.angle_alpha   90.00
_cell.angle_beta   90.00
_cell.angle_gamma   90.00
#
_symmetry.space_group_name_H-M   'P 1'
#
loop_
_entity.id
_entity.type
_entity.pdbx_description
1 polymer ?
#
loop_
_entity_poly.entity_id
_entity_poly.type
_entity_poly.pdbx_seq_one_letter_code
_entity_poly.pdbx_strand_id
1 'polypeptide(L)'
;MTSLIAFRSRATEPLRAVMWHAARKQWIYAPALAAGLLFDDSYADESTSVDRAAAEDLAREQLHTELPSPERLEAMCEEGARMGWSYGPPRE
;
A
#
# COMPACT_ATOMS: atom_id res chain seq x y z
N MET A 1 -14.65 -1.45 -3.33
CA MET A 1 -13.59 -2.47 -3.50
C MET A 1 -12.63 -2.29 -2.34
N THR A 2 -12.44 -3.30 -1.49
CA THR A 2 -11.53 -3.17 -0.33
C THR A 2 -10.09 -3.13 -0.82
N SER A 3 -9.36 -2.08 -0.45
CA SER A 3 -7.92 -1.95 -0.70
C SER A 3 -7.18 -1.91 0.63
N LEU A 4 -6.13 -2.72 0.76
CA LEU A 4 -5.23 -2.67 1.91
C LEU A 4 -3.97 -1.89 1.52
N ILE A 5 -3.58 -0.95 2.37
CA ILE A 5 -2.46 -0.05 2.15
C ILE A 5 -1.53 -0.16 3.36
N ALA A 6 -0.28 -0.56 3.11
CA ALA A 6 0.81 -0.43 4.07
C ALA A 6 1.57 0.85 3.75
N PHE A 7 1.60 1.79 4.69
CA PHE A 7 2.26 3.08 4.47
C PHE A 7 3.14 3.50 5.63
N ARG A 8 4.09 4.37 5.31
CA ARG A 8 4.93 5.09 6.26
C ARG A 8 4.97 6.54 5.86
N SER A 9 4.57 7.41 6.78
CA SER A 9 4.65 8.85 6.63
C SER A 9 5.53 9.42 7.75
N ARG A 10 6.51 10.24 7.39
CA ARG A 10 7.29 11.07 8.31
C ARG A 10 7.19 12.50 7.79
N ALA A 11 7.09 13.48 8.70
CA ALA A 11 6.84 14.87 8.34
C ALA A 11 7.80 15.46 7.29
N THR A 12 9.02 14.92 7.18
CA THR A 12 10.07 15.40 6.27
C THR A 12 10.40 14.43 5.13
N GLU A 13 9.74 13.27 5.03
CA GLU A 13 10.04 12.27 4.00
C GLU A 13 8.85 12.10 3.04
N PRO A 14 9.10 11.81 1.75
CA PRO A 14 8.02 11.43 0.83
C PRO A 14 7.23 10.24 1.38
N LEU A 15 5.91 10.25 1.17
CA LEU A 15 5.07 9.11 1.53
C LEU A 15 5.63 7.84 0.86
N ARG A 16 5.84 6.81 1.67
CA ARG A 16 6.13 5.47 1.18
C ARG A 16 4.89 4.63 1.38
N ALA A 17 4.35 4.06 0.31
CA ALA A 17 3.16 3.22 0.42
C ALA A 17 3.19 2.06 -0.57
N VAL A 18 2.84 0.89 -0.05
CA VAL A 18 2.59 -0.33 -0.80
C VAL A 18 1.12 -0.67 -0.66
N MET A 19 0.43 -0.94 -1.77
CA MET A 19 -0.98 -1.28 -1.76
C MET A 19 -1.27 -2.51 -2.61
N TRP A 20 -2.35 -3.22 -2.27
CA TRP A 20 -2.85 -4.30 -3.11
C TRP A 20 -3.53 -3.73 -4.35
N HIS A 21 -3.03 -4.11 -5.54
CA HIS A 21 -3.64 -3.73 -6.81
C HIS A 21 -4.50 -4.87 -7.36
N ALA A 22 -5.81 -4.78 -7.15
CA ALA A 22 -6.75 -5.86 -7.46
C ALA A 22 -6.71 -6.33 -8.93
N ALA A 23 -6.60 -5.40 -9.89
CA ALA A 23 -6.56 -5.78 -11.32
C ALA A 23 -5.23 -6.42 -11.75
N ARG A 24 -4.18 -6.33 -10.94
CA ARG A 24 -2.89 -7.03 -11.18
C ARG A 24 -2.72 -8.23 -10.24
N LYS A 25 -3.60 -8.36 -9.22
CA LYS A 25 -3.48 -9.33 -8.13
C LYS A 25 -2.07 -9.35 -7.53
N GLN A 26 -1.52 -8.17 -7.27
CA GLN A 26 -0.18 -8.03 -6.72
C GLN A 26 -0.08 -6.80 -5.81
N TRP A 27 0.85 -6.87 -4.87
CA TRP A 27 1.28 -5.71 -4.09
C TRP A 27 2.16 -4.80 -4.96
N ILE A 28 1.91 -3.50 -4.90
CA ILE A 28 2.64 -2.49 -5.68
C ILE A 28 3.06 -1.33 -4.80
N TYR A 29 4.18 -0.70 -5.14
CA TYR A 29 4.53 0.61 -4.62
C TYR A 29 3.69 1.67 -5.33
N ALA A 30 2.86 2.40 -4.60
CA ALA A 30 1.94 3.39 -5.19
C ALA A 30 1.66 4.55 -4.24
N PRO A 31 2.70 5.33 -3.86
CA PRO A 31 2.56 6.44 -2.92
C PRO A 31 1.58 7.51 -3.40
N ALA A 32 1.53 7.82 -4.70
CA ALA A 32 0.63 8.85 -5.22
C ALA A 32 -0.86 8.44 -5.07
N LEU A 33 -1.18 7.17 -5.34
CA LEU A 33 -2.53 6.65 -5.16
C LEU A 33 -2.90 6.54 -3.68
N ALA A 34 -1.98 6.04 -2.86
CA ALA A 34 -2.19 5.94 -1.42
C ALA A 34 -2.39 7.32 -0.79
N ALA A 35 -1.67 8.36 -1.23
CA ALA A 35 -1.85 9.71 -0.74
C ALA A 35 -3.27 10.23 -0.99
N GLY A 36 -3.81 10.00 -2.20
CA GLY A 36 -5.20 10.36 -2.51
C GLY A 36 -6.23 9.61 -1.67
N LEU A 37 -5.96 8.35 -1.30
CA LEU A 37 -6.88 7.58 -0.45
C LEU A 37 -6.76 7.91 1.05
N LEU A 38 -5.57 8.31 1.51
CA LEU A 38 -5.29 8.55 2.93
C LEU A 38 -5.53 9.99 3.36
N PHE A 39 -5.40 10.96 2.45
CA PHE A 39 -5.39 12.39 2.79
C PHE A 39 -6.43 13.22 2.04
N ASP A 40 -7.26 12.61 1.18
CA ASP A 40 -8.41 13.28 0.60
C ASP A 40 -9.61 13.10 1.55
N ASP A 41 -10.16 14.23 2.00
CA ASP A 41 -11.30 14.26 2.92
C ASP A 41 -12.53 13.52 2.37
N SER A 42 -12.64 13.39 1.04
CA SER A 42 -13.72 12.65 0.38
C SER A 42 -13.74 11.16 0.74
N TYR A 43 -12.59 10.61 1.16
CA TYR A 43 -12.42 9.19 1.51
C TYR A 43 -12.16 8.96 3.01
N ALA A 44 -12.18 10.01 3.82
CA ALA A 44 -11.83 9.93 5.25
C ALA A 44 -12.72 8.92 6.00
N ASP A 45 -14.03 8.93 5.72
CA ASP A 45 -15.01 8.02 6.34
C ASP A 45 -14.93 6.57 5.83
N GLU A 46 -14.23 6.33 4.71
CA GLU A 46 -14.07 4.99 4.10
C GLU A 46 -12.76 4.30 4.51
N SER A 47 -11.86 5.02 5.17
CA SER A 47 -10.56 4.50 5.60
C SER A 47 -10.60 4.06 7.07
N THR A 48 -10.09 2.86 7.36
CA THR A 48 -9.96 2.37 8.74
C THR A 48 -8.54 1.85 8.96
N SER A 49 -7.86 2.42 9.95
CA SER A 49 -6.56 1.90 10.40
C SER A 49 -6.76 0.58 11.14
N VAL A 50 -5.99 -0.43 10.74
CA VAL A 50 -6.00 -1.76 11.36
C VAL A 50 -4.59 -2.16 11.78
N ASP A 51 -4.48 -3.02 12.78
CA ASP A 51 -3.19 -3.60 13.16
C ASP A 51 -2.72 -4.66 12.15
N ARG A 52 -1.51 -5.18 12.37
CA ARG A 52 -0.88 -6.15 11.49
C ARG A 52 -1.65 -7.47 11.40
N ALA A 53 -2.18 -7.98 12.51
CA ALA A 53 -2.88 -9.25 12.52
C ALA A 53 -4.21 -9.15 11.75
N ALA A 54 -4.98 -8.08 12.01
CA ALA A 54 -6.18 -7.77 11.25
C ALA A 54 -5.89 -7.56 9.76
N ALA A 55 -4.79 -6.87 9.41
CA ALA A 55 -4.36 -6.68 8.04
C ALA A 55 -4.02 -8.01 7.33
N GLU A 56 -3.40 -8.95 8.03
CA GLU A 56 -3.10 -10.31 7.53
C GLU A 56 -4.38 -11.11 7.28
N ASP A 57 -5.34 -11.04 8.21
CA ASP A 57 -6.62 -11.73 8.05
C ASP A 57 -7.44 -11.12 6.90
N LEU A 58 -7.49 -9.80 6.77
CA LEU A 58 -8.10 -9.12 5.63
C LEU A 58 -7.46 -9.51 4.29
N ALA A 59 -6.12 -9.61 4.25
CA ALA A 59 -5.41 -10.03 3.05
C ALA A 59 -5.81 -11.46 2.65
N ARG A 60 -5.91 -12.37 3.63
CA ARG A 60 -6.26 -13.78 3.38
C ARG A 60 -7.72 -13.95 2.99
N GLU A 61 -8.63 -13.33 3.73
CA GLU A 61 -10.07 -13.55 3.61
C GLU A 61 -10.70 -12.75 2.47
N GLN A 62 -10.33 -11.47 2.31
CA GLN A 62 -10.96 -10.58 1.33
C GLN A 62 -10.15 -10.45 0.04
N LEU A 63 -8.82 -10.41 0.15
CA LEU A 63 -7.94 -10.19 -1.02
C LEU A 63 -7.43 -11.51 -1.62
N HIS A 64 -7.65 -12.63 -0.93
CA HIS A 64 -7.16 -13.96 -1.31
C HIS A 64 -5.66 -13.98 -1.61
N THR A 65 -4.89 -13.27 -0.76
CA THR A 65 -3.44 -13.17 -0.85
C THR A 65 -2.82 -13.16 0.56
N GLU A 66 -1.49 -13.16 0.62
CA GLU A 66 -0.77 -12.98 1.87
C GLU A 66 -0.27 -11.53 1.95
N LEU A 67 -0.32 -10.96 3.15
CA LEU A 67 0.29 -9.67 3.40
C LEU A 67 1.82 -9.84 3.41
N PRO A 68 2.59 -9.11 2.60
CA PRO A 68 4.03 -9.24 2.58
C PRO A 68 4.61 -8.94 3.97
N SER A 69 5.71 -9.61 4.30
CA SER A 69 6.39 -9.38 5.58
C SER A 69 6.82 -7.92 5.72
N PRO A 70 7.04 -7.42 6.94
CA PRO A 70 7.54 -6.06 7.16
C PRO A 70 8.81 -5.75 6.33
N GLU A 71 9.74 -6.70 6.25
CA GLU A 71 10.99 -6.56 5.49
C GLU A 71 10.72 -6.47 3.99
N ARG A 72 9.76 -7.27 3.48
CA ARG A 72 9.39 -7.21 2.06
C ARG A 72 8.67 -5.91 1.72
N LEU A 73 7.80 -5.42 2.60
CA LEU A 73 7.13 -4.13 2.43
C LEU A 73 8.15 -2.97 2.38
N GLU A 74 9.13 -2.96 3.28
CA GLU A 74 10.21 -1.96 3.27
C GLU A 74 11.03 -2.08 1.98
N ALA A 75 11.44 -3.29 1.58
CA ALA A 75 12.20 -3.51 0.35
C ALA A 75 11.44 -3.00 -0.89
N MET A 76 10.12 -3.20 -0.96
CA MET A 76 9.29 -2.68 -2.05
C MET A 76 9.23 -1.14 -2.05
N CYS A 77 9.19 -0.52 -0.87
CA CYS A 77 9.25 0.94 -0.75
C CYS A 77 10.62 1.48 -1.18
N GLU A 78 11.70 0.85 -0.73
CA GLU A 78 13.07 1.20 -1.09
C GLU A 78 13.32 1.07 -2.60
N GLU A 79 12.86 -0.04 -3.19
CA GLU A 79 12.95 -0.27 -4.63
C GLU A 79 12.17 0.79 -5.42
N GLY A 80 10.91 1.03 -5.06
CA GLY A 80 10.08 2.02 -5.73
C GLY A 80 10.62 3.44 -5.62
N ALA A 81 11.13 3.82 -4.44
CA ALA A 81 11.79 5.11 -4.22
C ALA A 81 13.08 5.23 -5.03
N ARG A 82 13.94 4.20 -5.03
CA ARG A 82 15.20 4.17 -5.78
C ARG A 82 14.98 4.27 -7.29
N MET A 83 13.92 3.65 -7.79
CA MET A 83 13.56 3.67 -9.21
C MET A 83 12.75 4.91 -9.62
N GLY A 84 12.39 5.78 -8.67
CA GLY A 84 11.60 7.00 -8.93
C GLY A 84 10.16 6.72 -9.36
N TRP A 85 9.58 5.58 -8.97
CA TRP A 85 8.22 5.21 -9.35
C TRP A 85 7.20 6.02 -8.55
N SER A 86 6.21 6.60 -9.23
CA SER A 86 4.97 7.04 -8.59
C SER A 86 3.97 5.89 -8.42
N TYR A 87 4.16 4.86 -9.25
CA TYR A 87 3.36 3.65 -9.33
C TYR A 87 4.26 2.55 -9.93
N GLY A 88 4.52 1.47 -9.20
CA GLY A 88 5.42 0.42 -9.66
C GLY A 88 5.32 -0.92 -8.94
N PRO A 89 5.90 -2.00 -9.51
CA PRO A 89 6.64 -2.00 -10.76
C PRO A 89 5.75 -1.70 -11.99
N PRO A 90 6.30 -1.07 -13.05
CA PRO A 90 5.59 -0.90 -14.31
C PRO A 90 5.19 -2.26 -14.88
N ARG A 91 4.15 -2.30 -15.73
CA ARG A 91 3.82 -3.53 -16.45
C ARG A 91 4.93 -3.78 -17.46
N GLU A 92 5.41 -5.02 -17.54
CA GLU A 92 6.16 -5.52 -18.69
C GLU A 92 5.28 -5.56 -19.94
#